data_AF-A0A848ZJ67-F1
#
_entry.id   AF-A0A848ZJ67-F1
#
_cell.length_a   1.000
_cell.length_b   1.000
_cell.length_c   1.000
_cell.angle_alpha   90.00
_cell.angle_beta   90.00
_cell.angle_gamma   90.00
#
_symmetry.space_group_name_H-M   'P 1'
#
loop_
_entity.id
_entity.type
_entity.pdbx_description
1 polymer ?
#
loop_
_entity_poly.entity_id
_entity_poly.type
_entity_poly.pdbx_seq_one_letter_code
_entity_poly.pdbx_strand_id
1 'polypeptide(L)' 'MIRCIIIEDQPPAQRVLKKFITDLGNMELKAIFTDAIQAMDYLKTETIDLIFLDIHLPKISGIDFLKALT' A
#
# COMPACT_ATOMS: atom_id res chain seq x y z
N MET A 1 -17.14 2.21 1.23
CA MET A 1 -15.91 2.87 1.68
C MET A 1 -14.77 2.04 1.12
N ILE A 2 -13.86 2.64 0.34
CA ILE A 2 -12.80 1.91 -0.38
C ILE A 2 -11.70 1.54 0.61
N ARG A 3 -11.48 0.24 0.86
CA ARG A 3 -10.41 -0.25 1.75
C ARG A 3 -9.09 -0.16 1.01
N CYS A 4 -8.14 0.59 1.54
CA CYS A 4 -6.85 0.80 0.90
C CYS A 4 -5.67 0.55 1.82
N ILE A 5 -4.52 0.25 1.21
CA ILE A 5 -3.22 0.16 1.89
C ILE A 5 -2.19 1.01 1.14
N ILE A 6 -1.10 1.36 1.84
CA ILE A 6 0.08 2.02 1.25
C ILE A 6 1.28 1.09 1.37
N ILE A 7 2.06 0.93 0.30
CA ILE A 7 3.34 0.23 0.27
C ILE A 7 4.39 1.21 -0.26
N GLU A 8 5.14 1.82 0.66
CA GLU A 8 6.02 2.96 0.40
C GLU A 8 7.07 3.00 1.52
N ASP A 9 8.36 3.04 1.19
CA ASP A 9 9.43 3.01 2.20
C ASP A 9 9.83 4.42 2.70
N GLN A 10 9.39 5.48 2.01
CA GLN A 10 9.69 6.87 2.36
C GLN A 10 8.62 7.51 3.26
N PRO A 11 8.93 7.86 4.53
CA PRO A 11 7.97 8.47 5.44
C PRO A 11 7.31 9.78 4.94
N PRO A 12 8.01 10.68 4.20
CA PRO A 12 7.37 11.86 3.63
C PRO A 12 6.22 11.54 2.67
N ALA A 13 6.42 10.58 1.76
CA ALA A 13 5.40 10.16 0.80
C ALA A 13 4.19 9.51 1.50
N GLN A 14 4.44 8.65 2.49
CA GLN A 14 3.36 8.09 3.32
C GLN A 14 2.50 9.18 3.99
N ARG A 15 3.12 10.25 4.54
CA ARG A 15 2.37 11.34 5.18
C ARG A 15 1.49 12.08 4.19
N VAL A 16 1.99 12.33 2.99
CA VAL A 16 1.23 12.98 1.91
C VAL A 16 0.04 12.11 1.50
N LEU A 17 0.25 10.82 1.26
CA LEU A 17 -0.82 9.88 0.91
C LEU A 17 -1.87 9.74 2.02
N LYS A 18 -1.45 9.61 3.29
CA LYS A 18 -2.37 9.60 4.45
C LYS A 18 -3.28 10.84 4.46
N LYS A 19 -2.70 12.01 4.21
CA LYS A 19 -3.46 13.26 4.15
C LYS A 19 -4.47 13.24 3.02
N PHE A 20 -4.08 12.84 1.81
CA PHE A 20 -5.00 12.74 0.67
C PHE A 20 -6.15 11.75 0.93
N ILE A 21 -5.84 10.57 1.48
CA ILE A 21 -6.85 9.56 1.82
C ILE A 21 -7.85 10.10 2.84
N THR A 22 -7.36 10.80 3.86
CA THR A 22 -8.21 11.45 4.88
C THR A 22 -9.07 12.55 4.26
N ASP A 23 -8.49 13.41 3.43
CA ASP A 23 -9.17 14.57 2.83
C ASP A 23 -10.29 14.13 1.85
N LEU A 24 -10.18 12.96 1.20
CA LEU A 24 -11.21 12.41 0.31
C LEU A 24 -12.42 11.83 1.04
N GLY A 25 -12.26 11.35 2.27
CA GLY A 25 -13.35 10.90 3.16
C GLY A 25 -14.12 9.63 2.72
N ASN A 26 -13.87 9.08 1.53
CA ASN A 26 -14.52 7.88 1.01
C ASN A 26 -13.65 6.61 1.04
N MET A 27 -12.45 6.71 1.63
CA MET A 27 -11.46 5.64 1.73
C MET A 27 -11.17 5.29 3.20
N GLU A 28 -10.87 4.03 3.46
CA GLU A 28 -10.44 3.51 4.77
C GLU A 28 -9.00 3.00 4.64
N LEU A 29 -8.05 3.66 5.29
CA LEU A 29 -6.65 3.22 5.30
C LEU A 29 -6.47 2.08 6.31
N LYS A 30 -6.28 0.86 5.82
CA LYS A 30 -6.20 -0.37 6.63
C LYS A 30 -4.81 -0.62 7.19
N ALA A 31 -3.77 -0.36 6.39
CA ALA A 31 -2.39 -0.64 6.77
C ALA A 31 -1.39 0.14 5.90
N ILE A 32 -0.15 0.22 6.39
CA ILE A 32 0.99 0.80 5.67
C ILE A 32 2.20 -0.10 5.85
N PHE A 33 2.91 -0.34 4.76
CA PHE A 33 4.07 -1.21 4.71
C PHE A 33 5.25 -0.45 4.10
N THR A 34 6.44 -0.73 4.61
CA THR A 34 7.71 -0.20 4.06
C THR A 34 8.40 -1.20 3.13
N ASP A 35 7.87 -2.41 3.01
CA ASP A 35 8.32 -3.41 2.05
C ASP A 35 7.15 -4.25 1.54
N ALA A 36 7.30 -4.78 0.32
CA ALA A 36 6.24 -5.53 -0.36
C ALA A 36 5.99 -6.93 0.24
N ILE A 37 6.95 -7.49 0.98
CA ILE A 37 6.83 -8.85 1.54
C ILE A 37 5.77 -8.86 2.64
N GLN A 38 5.83 -7.90 3.55
CA GLN A 38 4.85 -7.78 4.63
C GLN A 38 3.44 -7.51 4.09
N ALA A 39 3.33 -6.70 3.02
CA ALA A 39 2.05 -6.44 2.37
C ALA A 39 1.46 -7.71 1.74
N MET A 40 2.29 -8.56 1.13
CA MET A 40 1.85 -9.80 0.50
C MET A 40 1.28 -10.78 1.52
N ASP A 41 1.87 -10.88 2.72
CA ASP A 41 1.32 -11.71 3.80
C ASP A 41 -0.02 -11.17 4.31
N TYR A 42 -0.15 -9.86 4.43
CA TYR A 42 -1.40 -9.21 4.83
C TYR A 42 -2.55 -9.46 3.83
N LEU A 43 -2.25 -9.37 2.53
CA LEU A 43 -3.24 -9.59 1.46
C LEU A 43 -3.76 -11.03 1.37
N LYS A 44 -3.08 -12.01 1.97
CA LYS A 44 -3.58 -13.40 2.04
C LYS A 44 -4.81 -13.53 2.94
N THR A 45 -4.94 -12.66 3.94
CA THR A 45 -5.99 -12.74 4.96
C THR A 45 -6.99 -11.60 4.89
N GLU A 46 -6.65 -10.51 4.23
CA GLU A 46 -7.45 -9.28 4.19
C GLU A 46 -7.83 -8.90 2.77
N THR A 47 -9.11 -8.60 2.55
CA THR A 47 -9.59 -8.06 1.27
C THR A 47 -9.35 -6.54 1.23
N ILE A 48 -8.68 -6.09 0.17
CA ILE A 48 -8.32 -4.70 -0.09
C ILE A 48 -8.73 -4.33 -1.51
N ASP A 49 -9.32 -3.14 -1.67
CA ASP A 49 -9.86 -2.64 -2.94
C ASP A 49 -8.82 -1.83 -3.73
N LEU A 50 -7.88 -1.19 -3.04
CA LEU A 50 -6.89 -0.27 -3.62
C LEU A 50 -5.53 -0.36 -2.91
N ILE A 51 -4.44 -0.40 -3.69
CA ILE A 51 -3.07 -0.37 -3.19
C ILE A 51 -2.37 0.87 -3.77
N PHE A 52 -1.86 1.74 -2.90
CA PHE A 52 -0.89 2.76 -3.27
C PHE A 52 0.51 2.13 -3.20
N LEU A 53 1.11 1.89 -4.35
CA LEU A 53 2.34 1.09 -4.49
C LEU A 53 3.48 1.93 -5.05
N ASP A 54 4.57 2.04 -4.30
CA ASP A 54 5.82 2.54 -4.83
C ASP A 54 6.53 1.49 -5.72
N ILE A 55 7.19 1.96 -6.76
CA ILE A 55 7.98 1.14 -7.67
C ILE A 55 9.31 0.75 -7.01
N HIS A 56 9.92 1.67 -6.27
CA HIS A 56 11.28 1.56 -5.75
C HIS A 56 11.32 1.12 -4.29
N LEU A 57 10.84 -0.09 -4.03
CA LEU A 57 10.81 -0.67 -2.70
C LEU A 57 12.07 -1.48 -2.35
N PRO A 58 12.42 -1.58 -1.06
CA PRO A 58 13.49 -2.45 -0.60
C PRO A 58 13.12 -3.93 -0.78
N LYS A 59 14.13 -4.76 -1.05
CA LYS A 59 14.05 -6.24 -1.25
C LYS A 59 13.34 -6.69 -2.53
N ILE A 60 12.15 -6.17 -2.81
CA ILE A 60 11.33 -6.50 -3.99
C ILE A 60 10.80 -5.19 -4.58
N SER A 61 10.94 -5.00 -5.88
CA SER A 61 10.36 -3.84 -6.57
C SER A 61 8.83 -3.89 -6.56
N GLY A 62 8.16 -2.73 -6.64
CA GLY A 62 6.70 -2.70 -6.75
C GLY A 62 6.19 -3.43 -8.00
N ILE A 63 6.95 -3.40 -9.09
CA ILE A 63 6.59 -4.10 -10.33
C ILE A 63 6.64 -5.62 -10.15
N ASP A 64 7.65 -6.15 -9.47
CA ASP A 64 7.74 -7.59 -9.23
C ASP A 64 6.71 -8.06 -8.21
N PHE A 65 6.39 -7.23 -7.22
CA PHE A 65 5.24 -7.45 -6.33
C PHE A 65 3.92 -7.54 -7.10
N LEU A 66 3.67 -6.61 -8.04
CA LEU A 66 2.45 -6.62 -8.85
C LEU A 66 2.33 -7.90 -9.68
N LYS A 67 3.44 -8.33 -10.32
CA LYS A 67 3.48 -9.59 -11.09
C LYS A 67 3.20 -10.83 -10.24
N ALA A 68 3.60 -10.82 -8.97
CA ALA A 68 3.34 -11.95 -8.06
C ALA A 68 1.88 -12.02 -7.59
N LEU A 69 1.14 -10.92 -7.70
CA LEU A 69 -0.25 -10.80 -7.27
C LEU A 69 -1.26 -11.17 -8.38
N THR A 70 -0.88 -11.01 -9.65
CA THR A 70 -1.70 -11.30 -10.85
C THR A 70 -1.33 -12.63 -11.49
#